data_AF-A0A5N6GRD5-F1
#
_entry.id   AF-A0A5N6GRD5-F1
#
_cell.length_a   1.000
_cell.length_b   1.000
_cell.length_c   1.000
_cell.angle_alpha   90.00
_cell.angle_beta   90.00
_cell.angle_gamma   90.00
#
_symmetry.space_group_name_H-M   'P 1'
#
loop_
_entity.id
_entity.type
_entity.pdbx_description
1 polymer ?
#
loop_
_entity_poly.entity_id
_entity_poly.type
_entity_poly.pdbx_seq_one_letter_code
_entity_poly.pdbx_strand_id
1 'polypeptide(L)'
;MKTSFLLAAIGFLYRLPCSAAQTLNIVAHQDDDLLFLSPDLLHEIQGGRRVRTVFLTAGDAGEVSSGYWEQRQAGSQAAYAQMADVSDIWTQSDAGIDGKNIPTFTLDGNPDISLVFLQLPDGNGYGNGFPSTGSVSLQQLWQSEISSIQTVNGSTSYTSDELLDTLATLMSDFNPDRINTQDYAHAYGDNDHSDHHTTAYYVQKAAERYSTTHTLTGYTGYSIASMAQNVFGDDLNAKQSAFFTYAAHDSKVCHDSASCGNGNEAQWLQRQYAVTGEPVANARLLNSRRTVGLGENVVLDGTQSRDPNGASLTYQWTQTSGADVVLSNATAARPSFTSPKSSETLGFSLVVGNGNTRSTPAKVTVVATNLENVARNATATASSQNSDGGQTAEKALDGIIDGYPGTATTEWATVGGKAGSTLRLTWAQPQSISEVYLYDRPNVDDQVTGGILQFDNGSNITVHVLDNYGRPNRIQFEAKTTRSLLFIVTSVSPSTRNVGLAEIEVYGASSG
;
A
#
# COMPACT_ATOMS: atom_id res chain seq x y z
N MET A 1 -55.20 -52.12 -3.87
CA MET A 1 -53.99 -52.24 -4.72
C MET A 1 -53.76 -50.87 -5.36
N LYS A 2 -52.70 -50.16 -4.93
CA LYS A 2 -51.54 -49.76 -5.77
C LYS A 2 -51.97 -48.93 -7.00
N THR A 3 -51.54 -47.68 -7.25
CA THR A 3 -50.21 -47.08 -7.04
C THR A 3 -50.26 -45.57 -7.34
N SER A 4 -49.41 -44.81 -6.65
CA SER A 4 -49.08 -43.40 -6.87
C SER A 4 -48.47 -43.09 -8.24
N PHE A 5 -48.70 -41.87 -8.74
CA PHE A 5 -47.77 -41.17 -9.63
C PHE A 5 -47.68 -39.70 -9.21
N LEU A 6 -46.60 -39.35 -8.51
CA LEU A 6 -46.10 -37.99 -8.41
C LEU A 6 -45.19 -37.76 -9.63
N LEU A 7 -45.50 -36.79 -10.48
CA LEU A 7 -44.54 -36.26 -11.44
C LEU A 7 -43.57 -35.33 -10.70
N ALA A 8 -42.32 -35.75 -10.58
CA ALA A 8 -41.21 -34.85 -10.27
C ALA A 8 -40.69 -34.25 -11.59
N ALA A 9 -40.82 -32.94 -11.75
CA ALA A 9 -40.15 -32.20 -12.81
C ALA A 9 -38.66 -32.08 -12.45
N ILE A 10 -37.81 -32.81 -13.16
CA ILE A 10 -36.35 -32.72 -13.06
C ILE A 10 -35.93 -31.45 -13.81
N GLY A 11 -35.53 -30.43 -13.07
CA GLY A 11 -34.83 -29.27 -13.61
C GLY A 11 -33.40 -29.64 -14.00
N PHE A 12 -33.12 -29.66 -15.30
CA PHE A 12 -31.76 -29.65 -15.83
C PHE A 12 -31.19 -28.23 -15.70
N LEU A 13 -30.68 -27.89 -14.51
CA LEU A 13 -29.74 -26.79 -14.36
C LEU A 13 -28.36 -27.33 -14.74
N TYR A 14 -27.90 -26.97 -15.94
CA TYR A 14 -26.47 -27.01 -16.26
C TYR A 14 -25.74 -26.22 -15.16
N ARG A 15 -25.06 -26.93 -14.25
CA ARG A 15 -24.03 -26.32 -13.41
C ARG A 15 -22.93 -25.89 -14.36
N LEU A 16 -22.86 -24.61 -14.68
CA LEU A 16 -21.59 -24.01 -15.09
C LEU A 16 -20.57 -24.39 -14.01
N PRO A 17 -19.43 -25.01 -14.34
CA PRO A 17 -18.36 -25.19 -13.37
C PRO A 17 -17.91 -23.79 -12.97
N CYS A 18 -18.31 -23.37 -11.77
CA CYS A 18 -17.61 -22.29 -11.09
C CYS A 18 -16.21 -22.85 -10.86
N SER A 19 -15.22 -22.43 -11.66
CA SER A 19 -13.83 -22.75 -11.35
C SER A 19 -13.59 -22.24 -9.94
N ALA A 20 -13.21 -23.12 -9.01
CA ALA A 20 -12.69 -22.69 -7.73
C ALA A 20 -11.51 -21.75 -8.00
N ALA A 21 -11.36 -20.70 -7.19
CA ALA A 21 -10.21 -19.82 -7.31
C ALA A 21 -8.94 -20.60 -6.97
N GLN A 22 -7.88 -20.44 -7.75
CA GLN A 22 -6.66 -21.25 -7.63
C GLN A 22 -5.42 -20.37 -7.68
N THR A 23 -4.48 -20.61 -6.78
CA THR A 23 -3.17 -19.94 -6.75
C THR A 23 -2.05 -20.94 -6.98
N LEU A 24 -1.17 -20.61 -7.93
CA LEU A 24 0.08 -21.31 -8.19
C LEU A 24 1.24 -20.43 -7.71
N ASN A 25 1.96 -20.88 -6.69
CA ASN A 25 3.21 -20.25 -6.27
C ASN A 25 4.37 -21.02 -6.93
N ILE A 26 5.36 -20.31 -7.46
CA ILE A 26 6.57 -20.92 -8.01
C ILE A 26 7.76 -20.16 -7.45
N VAL A 27 8.58 -20.85 -6.65
CA VAL A 27 9.71 -20.24 -5.93
C VAL A 27 10.98 -21.10 -6.07
N ALA A 28 12.13 -20.50 -5.77
CA ALA A 28 13.43 -21.14 -5.93
C ALA A 28 13.66 -22.25 -4.90
N HIS A 29 13.38 -21.98 -3.62
CA HIS A 29 13.74 -22.81 -2.46
C HIS A 29 12.55 -23.02 -1.51
N GLN A 30 12.67 -24.04 -0.66
CA GLN A 30 11.61 -24.63 0.19
C GLN A 30 11.08 -23.73 1.31
N ASP A 31 11.73 -22.60 1.57
CA ASP A 31 11.40 -21.59 2.58
C ASP A 31 10.91 -20.26 1.99
N ASP A 32 11.14 -20.02 0.70
CA ASP A 32 10.90 -18.72 0.06
C ASP A 32 9.44 -18.27 0.09
N ASP A 33 8.52 -19.21 -0.04
CA ASP A 33 7.09 -18.94 0.00
C ASP A 33 6.61 -18.58 1.42
N LEU A 34 7.20 -19.21 2.45
CA LEU A 34 6.98 -18.88 3.85
C LEU A 34 7.64 -17.53 4.23
N LEU A 35 8.81 -17.22 3.67
CA LEU A 35 9.55 -15.99 3.97
C LEU A 35 9.01 -14.77 3.22
N PHE A 36 8.71 -14.90 1.92
CA PHE A 36 8.46 -13.75 1.04
C PHE A 36 7.02 -13.70 0.51
N LEU A 37 6.35 -14.84 0.30
CA LEU A 37 4.96 -14.90 -0.19
C LEU A 37 3.91 -14.98 0.94
N SER A 38 4.33 -15.14 2.20
CA SER A 38 3.45 -15.04 3.37
C SER A 38 3.44 -13.61 3.95
N PRO A 39 2.31 -13.09 4.49
CA PRO A 39 1.09 -13.82 4.84
C PRO A 39 0.08 -14.10 3.72
N ASP A 40 0.25 -13.57 2.50
CA ASP A 40 -0.70 -13.83 1.40
C ASP A 40 -0.95 -15.34 1.17
N LEU A 41 0.10 -16.17 1.12
CA LEU A 41 0.00 -17.64 1.05
C LEU A 41 -0.88 -18.23 2.17
N LEU A 42 -0.65 -17.78 3.40
CA LEU A 42 -1.34 -18.27 4.59
C LEU A 42 -2.83 -17.94 4.52
N HIS A 43 -3.17 -16.72 4.09
CA HIS A 43 -4.56 -16.30 3.88
C HIS A 43 -5.26 -17.08 2.77
N GLU A 44 -4.54 -17.46 1.71
CA GLU A 44 -5.12 -18.28 0.64
C GLU A 44 -5.46 -19.70 1.12
N ILE A 45 -4.55 -20.33 1.85
CA ILE A 45 -4.78 -21.67 2.45
C ILE A 45 -5.95 -21.62 3.43
N GLN A 46 -5.93 -20.67 4.38
CA GLN A 46 -6.99 -20.53 5.39
C GLN A 46 -8.33 -20.07 4.80
N GLY A 47 -8.29 -19.36 3.68
CA GLY A 47 -9.45 -18.94 2.91
C GLY A 47 -10.09 -20.06 2.08
N GLY A 48 -9.53 -21.28 2.10
CA GLY A 48 -10.03 -22.43 1.35
C GLY A 48 -9.80 -22.33 -0.16
N ARG A 49 -8.81 -21.55 -0.59
CA ARG A 49 -8.42 -21.45 -1.99
C ARG A 49 -7.60 -22.69 -2.37
N ARG A 50 -7.70 -23.15 -3.61
CA ARG A 50 -6.84 -24.23 -4.10
C ARG A 50 -5.43 -23.70 -4.29
N VAL A 51 -4.44 -24.31 -3.66
CA VAL A 51 -3.06 -23.84 -3.66
C VAL A 51 -2.12 -24.94 -4.15
N ARG A 52 -1.30 -24.62 -5.14
CA ARG A 52 -0.15 -25.45 -5.52
C ARG A 52 1.12 -24.62 -5.42
N THR A 53 2.15 -25.18 -4.81
CA THR A 53 3.47 -24.54 -4.75
C THR A 53 4.51 -25.41 -5.40
N VAL A 54 5.30 -24.81 -6.30
CA VAL A 54 6.35 -25.46 -7.07
C VAL A 54 7.69 -24.90 -6.63
N PHE A 55 8.60 -25.79 -6.22
CA PHE A 55 9.96 -25.46 -5.84
C PHE A 55 10.92 -25.90 -6.95
N LEU A 56 11.64 -24.95 -7.55
CA LEU A 56 12.52 -25.26 -8.69
C LEU A 56 13.77 -26.04 -8.25
N THR A 57 14.40 -25.60 -7.17
CA THR A 57 15.64 -26.22 -6.68
C THR A 57 15.37 -27.18 -5.52
N ALA A 58 16.34 -28.04 -5.23
CA ALA A 58 16.38 -28.83 -4.01
C ALA A 58 16.80 -27.98 -2.79
N GLY A 59 17.35 -26.77 -3.01
CA GLY A 59 17.93 -25.98 -1.94
C GLY A 59 18.98 -26.76 -1.16
N ASP A 60 19.79 -27.56 -1.86
CA ASP A 60 20.73 -28.52 -1.30
C ASP A 60 21.95 -27.84 -0.66
N ALA A 61 22.18 -26.55 -0.95
CA ALA A 61 23.31 -25.77 -0.44
C ALA A 61 24.67 -26.50 -0.62
N GLY A 62 24.80 -27.32 -1.66
CA GLY A 62 25.98 -28.11 -1.98
C GLY A 62 26.19 -29.35 -1.12
N GLU A 63 25.25 -29.74 -0.27
CA GLU A 63 25.35 -30.95 0.55
C GLU A 63 25.33 -32.22 -0.32
N VAL A 64 26.32 -33.09 -0.14
CA VAL A 64 26.45 -34.32 -0.96
C VAL A 64 25.38 -35.36 -0.62
N SER A 65 24.95 -35.41 0.64
CA SER A 65 23.89 -36.33 1.07
C SER A 65 22.51 -35.73 0.82
N SER A 66 21.56 -36.55 0.38
CA SER A 66 20.18 -36.08 0.14
C SER A 66 19.44 -35.65 1.41
N GLY A 67 19.88 -36.13 2.58
CA GLY A 67 19.18 -35.91 3.84
C GLY A 67 18.92 -34.44 4.19
N TYR A 68 19.75 -33.49 3.74
CA TYR A 68 19.49 -32.07 3.99
C TYR A 68 18.30 -31.56 3.17
N TRP A 69 18.32 -31.69 1.84
CA TRP A 69 17.22 -31.21 1.01
C TRP A 69 15.94 -32.02 1.19
N GLU A 70 16.02 -33.32 1.49
CA GLU A 70 14.85 -34.15 1.81
C GLU A 70 14.16 -33.66 3.08
N GLN A 71 14.91 -33.25 4.10
CA GLN A 71 14.35 -32.64 5.31
C GLN A 71 13.72 -31.28 5.02
N ARG A 72 14.30 -30.45 4.14
CA ARG A 72 13.66 -29.20 3.70
C ARG A 72 12.31 -29.45 3.03
N GLN A 73 12.19 -30.48 2.19
CA GLN A 73 10.90 -30.88 1.59
C GLN A 73 9.87 -31.29 2.66
N ALA A 74 10.31 -32.10 3.64
CA ALA A 74 9.47 -32.47 4.78
C ALA A 74 9.06 -31.25 5.61
N GLY A 75 9.93 -30.25 5.76
CA GLY A 75 9.63 -28.97 6.41
C GLY A 75 8.52 -28.20 5.71
N SER A 76 8.56 -28.11 4.37
CA SER A 76 7.49 -27.45 3.60
C SER A 76 6.17 -28.21 3.76
N GLN A 77 6.20 -29.54 3.70
CA GLN A 77 5.03 -30.39 3.94
C GLN A 77 4.41 -30.15 5.33
N ALA A 78 5.24 -30.14 6.38
CA ALA A 78 4.80 -29.88 7.75
C ALA A 78 4.19 -28.48 7.91
N ALA A 79 4.82 -27.44 7.34
CA ALA A 79 4.32 -26.07 7.40
C ALA A 79 2.97 -25.91 6.68
N TYR A 80 2.79 -26.53 5.52
CA TYR A 80 1.51 -26.49 4.80
C TYR A 80 0.39 -27.25 5.53
N ALA A 81 0.69 -28.41 6.10
CA ALA A 81 -0.26 -29.15 6.93
C ALA A 81 -0.68 -28.33 8.17
N GLN A 82 0.27 -27.63 8.80
CA GLN A 82 0.02 -26.74 9.93
C GLN A 82 -0.83 -25.53 9.53
N MET A 83 -0.53 -24.86 8.40
CA MET A 83 -1.33 -23.73 7.92
C MET A 83 -2.76 -24.13 7.57
N ALA A 84 -2.95 -25.36 7.08
CA ALA A 84 -4.25 -25.93 6.74
C ALA A 84 -5.00 -26.54 7.93
N ASP A 85 -4.40 -26.58 9.12
CA ASP A 85 -4.94 -27.20 10.34
C ASP A 85 -5.37 -28.66 10.15
N VAL A 86 -4.53 -29.45 9.48
CA VAL A 86 -4.76 -30.89 9.26
C VAL A 86 -3.50 -31.71 9.58
N SER A 87 -3.64 -33.04 9.59
CA SER A 87 -2.50 -33.93 9.81
C SER A 87 -1.49 -33.87 8.66
N ASP A 88 -0.21 -33.89 8.99
CA ASP A 88 0.91 -33.94 8.05
C ASP A 88 1.03 -35.33 7.41
N ILE A 89 0.12 -35.63 6.49
CA ILE A 89 0.04 -36.89 5.75
C ILE A 89 -0.17 -36.53 4.29
N TRP A 90 0.75 -37.01 3.45
CA TRP A 90 0.79 -36.66 2.04
C TRP A 90 0.80 -37.89 1.16
N THR A 91 0.01 -37.85 0.09
CA THR A 91 0.07 -38.81 -0.99
C THR A 91 1.03 -38.30 -2.07
N GLN A 92 2.09 -39.05 -2.34
CA GLN A 92 3.03 -38.78 -3.43
C GLN A 92 2.51 -39.34 -4.76
N SER A 93 2.61 -38.52 -5.81
CA SER A 93 2.43 -38.87 -7.21
C SER A 93 3.54 -38.25 -8.07
N ASP A 94 3.45 -38.42 -9.39
CA ASP A 94 4.27 -37.71 -10.37
C ASP A 94 3.43 -36.62 -11.05
N ALA A 95 4.06 -35.53 -11.50
CA ALA A 95 3.38 -34.44 -12.20
C ALA A 95 2.84 -34.84 -13.59
N GLY A 96 3.24 -36.00 -14.12
CA GLY A 96 2.72 -36.55 -15.37
C GLY A 96 3.27 -35.88 -16.62
N ILE A 97 4.47 -35.29 -16.54
CA ILE A 97 5.12 -34.63 -17.69
C ILE A 97 6.07 -35.64 -18.34
N ASP A 98 5.83 -35.95 -19.62
CA ASP A 98 6.57 -36.98 -20.35
C ASP A 98 8.09 -36.77 -20.27
N GLY A 99 8.80 -37.81 -19.80
CA GLY A 99 10.25 -37.80 -19.68
C GLY A 99 10.80 -36.99 -18.50
N LYS A 100 9.94 -36.42 -17.64
CA LYS A 100 10.33 -35.69 -16.44
C LYS A 100 9.77 -36.41 -15.21
N ASN A 101 10.65 -36.77 -14.27
CA ASN A 101 10.25 -37.29 -12.96
C ASN A 101 10.16 -36.10 -11.99
N ILE A 102 8.92 -35.72 -11.65
CA ILE A 102 8.65 -34.54 -10.83
C ILE A 102 7.68 -34.95 -9.71
N PRO A 103 8.21 -35.24 -8.51
CA PRO A 103 7.37 -35.63 -7.39
C PRO A 103 6.39 -34.51 -7.02
N THR A 104 5.12 -34.89 -6.93
CA THR A 104 4.00 -34.06 -6.48
C THR A 104 3.42 -34.68 -5.22
N PHE A 105 3.21 -33.88 -4.19
CA PHE A 105 2.63 -34.32 -2.92
C PHE A 105 1.29 -33.61 -2.74
N THR A 106 0.22 -34.37 -2.54
CA THR A 106 -1.12 -33.84 -2.22
C THR A 106 -1.44 -34.10 -0.76
N LEU A 107 -1.92 -33.08 -0.04
CA LEU A 107 -2.20 -33.18 1.39
C LEU A 107 -3.50 -33.97 1.63
N ASP A 108 -3.43 -35.08 2.35
CA ASP A 108 -4.57 -36.00 2.48
C ASP A 108 -5.75 -35.36 3.23
N GLY A 109 -5.46 -34.54 4.24
CA GLY A 109 -6.47 -33.81 5.01
C GLY A 109 -7.10 -32.64 4.27
N ASN A 110 -6.46 -32.14 3.21
CA ASN A 110 -6.95 -31.05 2.37
C ASN A 110 -6.38 -31.16 0.94
N PRO A 111 -7.05 -31.92 0.04
CA PRO A 111 -6.50 -32.22 -1.29
C PRO A 111 -6.50 -31.02 -2.27
N ASP A 112 -7.02 -29.86 -1.84
CA ASP A 112 -6.86 -28.60 -2.55
C ASP A 112 -5.44 -28.02 -2.42
N ILE A 113 -4.59 -28.62 -1.59
CA ILE A 113 -3.20 -28.22 -1.35
C ILE A 113 -2.25 -29.27 -1.93
N SER A 114 -1.30 -28.81 -2.76
CA SER A 114 -0.25 -29.68 -3.31
C SER A 114 1.11 -28.98 -3.41
N LEU A 115 2.19 -29.75 -3.22
CA LEU A 115 3.57 -29.29 -3.36
C LEU A 115 4.26 -30.07 -4.49
N VAL A 116 5.05 -29.39 -5.32
CA VAL A 116 5.77 -29.97 -6.46
C VAL A 116 7.25 -29.63 -6.33
N PHE A 117 8.13 -30.62 -6.46
CA PHE A 117 9.58 -30.41 -6.29
C PHE A 117 10.32 -30.82 -7.56
N LEU A 118 10.92 -29.87 -8.27
CA LEU A 118 11.73 -30.15 -9.46
C LEU A 118 13.13 -30.65 -9.10
N GLN A 119 13.63 -30.34 -7.90
CA GLN A 119 14.89 -30.85 -7.35
C GLN A 119 16.12 -30.50 -8.18
N LEU A 120 16.12 -29.33 -8.83
CA LEU A 120 17.31 -28.81 -9.52
C LEU A 120 18.39 -28.38 -8.51
N PRO A 121 19.68 -28.36 -8.89
CA PRO A 121 20.75 -27.90 -8.01
C PRO A 121 20.58 -26.44 -7.59
N ASP A 122 20.89 -26.15 -6.33
CA ASP A 122 21.05 -24.79 -5.81
C ASP A 122 22.22 -24.09 -6.51
N GLY A 123 21.96 -22.88 -7.01
CA GLY A 123 22.89 -22.05 -7.76
C GLY A 123 23.90 -21.28 -6.89
N ASN A 124 23.79 -21.36 -5.56
CA ASN A 124 24.46 -20.48 -4.60
C ASN A 124 24.06 -18.99 -4.83
N GLY A 125 24.47 -18.09 -3.93
CA GLY A 125 24.03 -16.69 -3.93
C GLY A 125 24.26 -15.95 -5.25
N TYR A 126 25.32 -16.29 -5.99
CA TYR A 126 25.75 -15.60 -7.23
C TYR A 126 25.65 -16.45 -8.51
N GLY A 127 25.00 -17.61 -8.47
CA GLY A 127 24.75 -18.42 -9.67
C GLY A 127 25.94 -19.25 -10.15
N ASN A 128 26.96 -19.47 -9.31
CA ASN A 128 28.12 -20.29 -9.65
C ASN A 128 27.92 -21.80 -9.39
N GLY A 129 26.80 -22.17 -8.76
CA GLY A 129 26.54 -23.52 -8.26
C GLY A 129 27.51 -23.95 -7.17
N PHE A 130 27.46 -25.24 -6.84
CA PHE A 130 28.36 -25.89 -5.89
C PHE A 130 29.21 -26.96 -6.58
N PRO A 131 30.48 -27.18 -6.16
CA PRO A 131 31.33 -28.21 -6.76
C PRO A 131 30.72 -29.63 -6.70
N SER A 132 29.96 -29.94 -5.65
CA SER A 132 29.27 -31.22 -5.45
C SER A 132 28.18 -31.48 -6.48
N THR A 133 27.58 -30.42 -7.03
CA THR A 133 26.56 -30.48 -8.09
C THR A 133 27.13 -30.18 -9.47
N GLY A 134 28.46 -30.12 -9.61
CA GLY A 134 29.13 -29.85 -10.88
C GLY A 134 29.27 -28.37 -11.24
N SER A 135 29.07 -27.46 -10.27
CA SER A 135 29.12 -26.00 -10.45
C SER A 135 28.19 -25.50 -11.55
N VAL A 136 26.99 -26.08 -11.60
CA VAL A 136 25.88 -25.67 -12.48
C VAL A 136 24.83 -24.89 -11.70
N SER A 137 24.09 -23.99 -12.36
CA SER A 137 23.00 -23.22 -11.75
C SER A 137 21.87 -22.92 -12.73
N LEU A 138 20.72 -22.50 -12.20
CA LEU A 138 19.62 -21.97 -13.01
C LEU A 138 20.07 -20.74 -13.82
N GLN A 139 20.82 -19.82 -13.20
CA GLN A 139 21.32 -18.62 -13.86
C GLN A 139 22.15 -18.96 -15.10
N GLN A 140 23.07 -19.93 -14.99
CA GLN A 140 23.90 -20.37 -16.11
C GLN A 140 23.05 -20.99 -17.23
N LEU A 141 22.02 -21.76 -16.89
CA LEU A 141 21.09 -22.32 -17.89
C LEU A 141 20.32 -21.20 -18.61
N TRP A 142 19.79 -20.24 -17.85
CA TRP A 142 19.08 -19.08 -18.39
C TRP A 142 19.96 -18.22 -19.31
N GLN A 143 21.22 -18.03 -18.94
CA GLN A 143 22.21 -17.28 -19.72
C GLN A 143 22.83 -18.10 -20.86
N SER A 144 22.37 -19.35 -21.07
CA SER A 144 22.89 -20.27 -22.08
C SER A 144 24.39 -20.58 -21.93
N GLU A 145 24.94 -20.44 -20.72
CA GLU A 145 26.32 -20.83 -20.39
C GLU A 145 26.46 -22.36 -20.26
N ILE A 146 25.37 -23.03 -19.89
CA ILE A 146 25.23 -24.49 -19.94
C ILE A 146 24.03 -24.87 -20.81
N SER A 147 24.11 -26.03 -21.47
CA SER A 147 23.04 -26.51 -22.36
C SER A 147 21.91 -27.23 -21.64
N SER A 148 22.19 -27.78 -20.45
CA SER A 148 21.23 -28.54 -19.66
C SER A 148 21.63 -28.57 -18.18
N ILE A 149 20.64 -28.72 -17.31
CA ILE A 149 20.80 -28.90 -15.87
C ILE A 149 20.12 -30.20 -15.42
N GLN A 150 20.78 -30.98 -14.57
CA GLN A 150 20.25 -32.26 -14.07
C GLN A 150 19.84 -32.13 -12.61
N THR A 151 18.74 -32.77 -12.21
CA THR A 151 18.28 -32.83 -10.83
C THR A 151 19.34 -33.45 -9.91
N VAL A 152 19.37 -33.04 -8.64
CA VAL A 152 20.39 -33.50 -7.67
C VAL A 152 20.37 -35.02 -7.43
N ASN A 153 19.23 -35.68 -7.64
CA ASN A 153 19.09 -37.14 -7.59
C ASN A 153 19.39 -37.86 -8.92
N GLY A 154 19.74 -37.12 -9.97
CA GLY A 154 20.04 -37.64 -11.31
C GLY A 154 18.84 -38.11 -12.13
N SER A 155 17.62 -38.02 -11.61
CA SER A 155 16.41 -38.59 -12.25
C SER A 155 16.01 -37.92 -13.56
N THR A 156 16.24 -36.61 -13.69
CA THR A 156 15.73 -35.81 -14.81
C THR A 156 16.75 -34.75 -15.20
N SER A 157 16.82 -34.40 -16.49
CA SER A 157 17.59 -33.26 -17.00
C SER A 157 16.68 -32.31 -17.77
N TYR A 158 17.02 -31.03 -17.81
CA TYR A 158 16.26 -29.98 -18.49
C TYR A 158 17.20 -29.11 -19.32
N THR A 159 16.86 -28.88 -20.59
CA THR A 159 17.30 -27.67 -21.29
C THR A 159 16.49 -26.45 -20.81
N SER A 160 16.90 -25.24 -21.20
CA SER A 160 16.14 -24.03 -20.87
C SER A 160 14.71 -24.07 -21.42
N ASP A 161 14.54 -24.50 -22.68
CA ASP A 161 13.22 -24.62 -23.31
C ASP A 161 12.36 -25.70 -22.64
N GLU A 162 12.95 -26.84 -22.28
CA GLU A 162 12.22 -27.91 -21.59
C GLU A 162 11.78 -27.48 -20.19
N LEU A 163 12.58 -26.72 -19.45
CA LEU A 163 12.20 -26.17 -18.15
C LEU A 163 11.03 -25.20 -18.31
N LEU A 164 11.09 -24.32 -19.30
CA LEU A 164 10.03 -23.36 -19.61
C LEU A 164 8.71 -24.06 -20.01
N ASP A 165 8.78 -25.10 -20.86
CA ASP A 165 7.63 -25.90 -21.25
C ASP A 165 7.06 -26.71 -20.08
N THR A 166 7.92 -27.21 -19.19
CA THR A 166 7.53 -27.88 -17.94
C THR A 166 6.69 -26.95 -17.07
N LEU A 167 7.17 -25.71 -16.83
CA LEU A 167 6.43 -24.73 -16.02
C LEU A 167 5.10 -24.32 -16.67
N ALA A 168 5.07 -24.10 -17.98
CA ALA A 168 3.83 -23.78 -18.70
C ALA A 168 2.82 -24.96 -18.66
N THR A 169 3.32 -26.20 -18.67
CA THR A 169 2.49 -27.41 -18.52
C THR A 169 1.92 -27.52 -17.11
N LEU A 170 2.73 -27.28 -16.07
CA LEU A 170 2.25 -27.23 -14.68
C LEU A 170 1.19 -26.15 -14.46
N MET A 171 1.37 -24.97 -15.08
CA MET A 171 0.36 -23.91 -15.10
C MET A 171 -0.93 -24.38 -15.78
N SER A 172 -0.82 -25.05 -16.94
CA SER A 172 -1.99 -25.52 -17.69
C SER A 172 -2.76 -26.65 -16.98
N ASP A 173 -2.04 -27.58 -16.34
CA ASP A 173 -2.63 -28.67 -15.55
C ASP A 173 -3.39 -28.13 -14.32
N PHE A 174 -2.78 -27.18 -13.61
CA PHE A 174 -3.39 -26.61 -12.41
C PHE A 174 -4.48 -25.57 -12.74
N ASN A 175 -4.35 -24.86 -13.86
CA ASN A 175 -5.23 -23.79 -14.32
C ASN A 175 -5.42 -22.64 -13.28
N PRO A 176 -4.33 -21.98 -12.82
CA PRO A 176 -4.41 -20.89 -11.86
C PRO A 176 -5.04 -19.62 -12.47
N ASP A 177 -5.77 -18.88 -11.63
CA ASP A 177 -6.14 -17.48 -11.90
C ASP A 177 -5.18 -16.49 -11.22
N ARG A 178 -4.34 -16.97 -10.28
CA ARG A 178 -3.23 -16.22 -9.68
C ARG A 178 -1.94 -17.02 -9.74
N ILE A 179 -0.88 -16.39 -10.22
CA ILE A 179 0.48 -16.90 -10.23
C ILE A 179 1.35 -15.97 -9.39
N ASN A 180 2.09 -16.54 -8.44
CA ASN A 180 3.03 -15.81 -7.61
C ASN A 180 4.44 -16.38 -7.76
N THR A 181 5.45 -15.52 -7.66
CA THR A 181 6.87 -15.88 -7.73
C THR A 181 7.72 -14.84 -7.00
N GLN A 182 9.04 -15.02 -6.96
CA GLN A 182 10.00 -14.02 -6.50
C GLN A 182 10.20 -12.88 -7.53
N ASP A 183 11.22 -12.05 -7.35
CA ASP A 183 11.44 -10.82 -8.11
C ASP A 183 11.87 -11.05 -9.57
N TYR A 184 10.93 -10.89 -10.50
CA TYR A 184 11.19 -10.91 -11.95
C TYR A 184 11.50 -9.53 -12.54
N ALA A 185 11.42 -8.46 -11.76
CA ALA A 185 11.49 -7.09 -12.26
C ALA A 185 12.91 -6.52 -12.18
N HIS A 186 13.67 -6.91 -11.16
CA HIS A 186 15.06 -6.48 -10.97
C HIS A 186 16.05 -7.46 -11.59
N ALA A 187 17.26 -6.97 -11.86
CA ALA A 187 18.37 -7.73 -12.42
C ALA A 187 19.20 -8.37 -11.31
N TYR A 188 19.99 -9.40 -11.65
CA TYR A 188 20.99 -9.98 -10.76
C TYR A 188 21.93 -8.94 -10.14
N GLY A 189 22.45 -9.24 -8.95
CA GLY A 189 23.50 -8.45 -8.31
C GLY A 189 23.02 -7.33 -7.38
N ASP A 190 21.74 -7.37 -6.98
CA ASP A 190 21.13 -6.45 -6.01
C ASP A 190 21.22 -6.96 -4.54
N ASN A 191 22.01 -8.02 -4.32
CA ASN A 191 22.15 -8.81 -3.08
C ASN A 191 20.97 -9.75 -2.77
N ASP A 192 20.07 -10.00 -3.72
CA ASP A 192 19.17 -11.15 -3.66
C ASP A 192 19.85 -12.41 -4.26
N HIS A 193 19.24 -13.59 -4.05
CA HIS A 193 19.78 -14.85 -4.55
C HIS A 193 19.61 -14.97 -6.07
N SER A 194 20.64 -15.46 -6.76
CA SER A 194 20.57 -15.73 -8.21
C SER A 194 19.35 -16.57 -8.62
N ASP A 195 19.12 -17.70 -7.92
CA ASP A 195 17.97 -18.57 -8.20
C ASP A 195 16.61 -17.89 -7.98
N HIS A 196 16.48 -16.91 -7.08
CA HIS A 196 15.22 -16.17 -6.88
C HIS A 196 14.84 -15.45 -8.18
N HIS A 197 15.78 -14.67 -8.73
CA HIS A 197 15.59 -13.96 -10.00
C HIS A 197 15.42 -14.93 -11.16
N THR A 198 16.28 -15.95 -11.29
CA THR A 198 16.19 -16.86 -12.43
C THR A 198 14.88 -17.65 -12.43
N THR A 199 14.42 -18.10 -11.25
CA THR A 199 13.10 -18.72 -11.10
C THR A 199 12.02 -17.76 -11.58
N ALA A 200 12.04 -16.53 -11.09
CA ALA A 200 11.04 -15.53 -11.44
C ALA A 200 11.04 -15.16 -12.93
N TYR A 201 12.20 -15.15 -13.60
CA TYR A 201 12.28 -14.95 -15.05
C TYR A 201 11.66 -16.10 -15.85
N TYR A 202 11.96 -17.34 -15.47
CA TYR A 202 11.31 -18.51 -16.08
C TYR A 202 9.79 -18.48 -15.85
N VAL A 203 9.34 -18.11 -14.65
CA VAL A 203 7.91 -17.99 -14.35
C VAL A 203 7.25 -16.91 -15.19
N GLN A 204 7.87 -15.72 -15.32
CA GLN A 204 7.37 -14.66 -16.19
C GLN A 204 7.22 -15.15 -17.63
N LYS A 205 8.22 -15.86 -18.17
CA LYS A 205 8.15 -16.43 -19.52
C LYS A 205 7.14 -17.56 -19.66
N ALA A 206 6.96 -18.40 -18.65
CA ALA A 206 5.94 -19.45 -18.66
C ALA A 206 4.54 -18.84 -18.63
N ALA A 207 4.34 -17.78 -17.83
CA ALA A 207 3.09 -17.04 -17.75
C ALA A 207 2.73 -16.36 -19.07
N GLU A 208 3.71 -15.84 -19.83
CA GLU A 208 3.51 -15.34 -21.21
C GLU A 208 2.97 -16.43 -22.17
N ARG A 209 3.30 -17.71 -21.93
CA ARG A 209 2.82 -18.86 -22.73
C ARG A 209 1.47 -19.40 -22.25
N TYR A 210 1.10 -19.12 -20.99
CA TYR A 210 -0.14 -19.60 -20.37
C TYR A 210 -1.33 -18.72 -20.76
N SER A 211 -2.26 -19.28 -21.54
CA SER A 211 -3.31 -18.51 -22.23
C SER A 211 -4.55 -18.16 -21.39
N THR A 212 -4.78 -18.85 -20.26
CA THR A 212 -5.92 -18.55 -19.38
C THR A 212 -5.69 -17.20 -18.69
N THR A 213 -6.76 -16.41 -18.49
CA THR A 213 -6.65 -15.14 -17.77
C THR A 213 -6.16 -15.36 -16.34
N HIS A 214 -5.09 -14.66 -15.96
CA HIS A 214 -4.46 -14.75 -14.66
C HIS A 214 -3.80 -13.44 -14.25
N THR A 215 -3.47 -13.30 -12.95
CA THR A 215 -2.55 -12.27 -12.44
C THR A 215 -1.18 -12.87 -12.17
N LEU A 216 -0.10 -12.10 -12.38
CA LEU A 216 1.27 -12.47 -11.99
C LEU A 216 1.79 -11.48 -10.93
N THR A 217 2.17 -11.98 -9.77
CA THR A 217 2.76 -11.19 -8.67
C THR A 217 4.17 -11.67 -8.36
N GLY A 218 5.14 -10.75 -8.37
CA GLY A 218 6.49 -10.99 -7.87
C GLY A 218 6.59 -10.53 -6.42
N TYR A 219 7.43 -11.17 -5.60
CA TYR A 219 7.74 -10.75 -4.24
C TYR A 219 9.24 -10.50 -4.08
N THR A 220 9.59 -9.44 -3.36
CA THR A 220 10.99 -9.06 -3.09
C THR A 220 11.61 -10.06 -2.13
N GLY A 221 12.80 -10.57 -2.43
CA GLY A 221 13.54 -11.49 -1.57
C GLY A 221 14.34 -10.77 -0.49
N TYR A 222 15.63 -11.06 -0.37
CA TYR A 222 16.40 -10.73 0.82
C TYR A 222 16.50 -9.24 1.18
N SER A 223 16.40 -8.35 0.18
CA SER A 223 16.53 -6.90 0.38
C SER A 223 15.44 -6.32 1.30
N ILE A 224 14.32 -7.03 1.49
CA ILE A 224 13.24 -6.59 2.39
C ILE A 224 13.71 -6.42 3.83
N ALA A 225 14.78 -7.08 4.29
CA ALA A 225 15.30 -6.93 5.65
C ALA A 225 15.56 -5.46 6.03
N SER A 226 15.91 -4.63 5.06
CA SER A 226 16.19 -3.20 5.23
C SER A 226 14.97 -2.28 5.13
N MET A 227 13.82 -2.80 4.69
CA MET A 227 12.60 -2.04 4.44
C MET A 227 11.84 -1.77 5.74
N ALA A 228 10.78 -0.96 5.67
CA ALA A 228 9.89 -0.78 6.80
C ALA A 228 9.21 -2.12 7.17
N GLN A 229 8.89 -2.32 8.44
CA GLN A 229 8.04 -3.44 8.83
C GLN A 229 6.62 -3.21 8.28
N ASN A 230 5.98 -4.23 7.72
CA ASN A 230 4.59 -4.15 7.26
C ASN A 230 3.72 -5.37 7.61
N VAL A 231 4.26 -6.40 8.25
CA VAL A 231 3.49 -7.53 8.80
C VAL A 231 3.50 -7.44 10.33
N PHE A 232 2.32 -7.49 10.95
CA PHE A 232 2.12 -7.27 12.37
C PHE A 232 1.04 -8.21 12.95
N GLY A 233 0.96 -8.28 14.28
CA GLY A 233 -0.16 -8.92 14.98
C GLY A 233 -0.34 -10.40 14.61
N ASP A 234 -1.58 -10.80 14.35
CA ASP A 234 -1.93 -12.19 14.08
C ASP A 234 -1.27 -12.72 12.80
N ASP A 235 -1.14 -11.89 11.76
CA ASP A 235 -0.44 -12.27 10.53
C ASP A 235 1.04 -12.57 10.79
N LEU A 236 1.70 -11.76 11.61
CA LEU A 236 3.10 -11.99 11.99
C LEU A 236 3.24 -13.28 12.80
N ASN A 237 2.36 -13.48 13.79
CA ASN A 237 2.38 -14.68 14.63
C ASN A 237 2.14 -15.95 13.81
N ALA A 238 1.18 -15.93 12.89
CA ALA A 238 0.84 -17.06 12.03
C ALA A 238 1.97 -17.35 11.03
N LYS A 239 2.55 -16.31 10.40
CA LYS A 239 3.72 -16.44 9.51
C LYS A 239 4.93 -17.02 10.24
N GLN A 240 5.22 -16.54 11.45
CA GLN A 240 6.29 -17.09 12.30
C GLN A 240 6.02 -18.55 12.68
N SER A 241 4.79 -18.90 13.05
CA SER A 241 4.41 -20.26 13.40
C SER A 241 4.60 -21.24 12.22
N ALA A 242 4.19 -20.84 11.02
CA ALA A 242 4.37 -21.64 9.81
C ALA A 242 5.87 -21.81 9.48
N PHE A 243 6.63 -20.72 9.50
CA PHE A 243 8.07 -20.78 9.26
C PHE A 243 8.82 -21.61 10.30
N PHE A 244 8.49 -21.52 11.59
CA PHE A 244 9.15 -22.33 12.62
C PHE A 244 8.76 -23.81 12.57
N THR A 245 7.58 -24.12 12.04
CA THR A 245 7.20 -25.51 11.72
C THR A 245 8.11 -26.07 10.63
N TYR A 246 8.36 -25.29 9.57
CA TYR A 246 9.36 -25.63 8.54
C TYR A 246 10.77 -25.73 9.14
N ALA A 247 11.18 -24.74 9.94
CA ALA A 247 12.53 -24.60 10.46
C ALA A 247 12.95 -25.77 11.34
N ALA A 248 12.01 -26.44 12.01
CA ALA A 248 12.29 -27.66 12.78
C ALA A 248 12.95 -28.78 11.94
N HIS A 249 12.80 -28.73 10.61
CA HIS A 249 13.42 -29.65 9.65
C HIS A 249 14.65 -29.07 8.95
N ASP A 250 14.91 -27.78 9.06
CA ASP A 250 16.02 -27.11 8.39
C ASP A 250 17.10 -26.72 9.41
N SER A 251 18.22 -27.46 9.38
CA SER A 251 19.34 -27.24 10.29
C SER A 251 20.13 -25.94 10.08
N LYS A 252 19.88 -25.19 8.98
CA LYS A 252 20.64 -24.00 8.59
C LYS A 252 19.92 -22.68 8.88
N VAL A 253 18.67 -22.72 9.35
CA VAL A 253 17.88 -21.54 9.73
C VAL A 253 17.64 -21.49 11.25
N CYS A 254 17.13 -20.36 11.75
CA CYS A 254 16.69 -20.26 13.15
C CYS A 254 15.33 -20.91 13.38
N HIS A 255 15.11 -21.49 14.57
CA HIS A 255 13.98 -22.40 14.85
C HIS A 255 12.87 -21.77 15.70
N ASP A 256 13.14 -20.61 16.29
CA ASP A 256 12.18 -19.85 17.09
C ASP A 256 12.60 -18.38 17.18
N SER A 257 11.71 -17.52 17.69
CA SER A 257 12.01 -16.08 17.83
C SER A 257 13.25 -15.79 18.68
N ALA A 258 13.56 -16.65 19.66
CA ALA A 258 14.70 -16.46 20.54
C ALA A 258 16.03 -16.73 19.82
N SER A 259 16.10 -17.82 19.05
CA SER A 259 17.26 -18.22 18.25
C SER A 259 17.47 -17.31 17.04
N CYS A 260 16.39 -16.78 16.44
CA CYS A 260 16.53 -15.79 15.37
C CYS A 260 17.09 -14.46 15.86
N GLY A 261 16.76 -14.04 17.10
CA GLY A 261 17.17 -12.76 17.65
C GLY A 261 16.81 -11.60 16.71
N ASN A 262 17.82 -10.82 16.31
CA ASN A 262 17.70 -9.75 15.31
C ASN A 262 18.32 -10.14 13.95
N GLY A 263 18.48 -11.43 13.68
CA GLY A 263 18.99 -11.96 12.42
C GLY A 263 18.08 -11.69 11.23
N ASN A 264 18.54 -12.10 10.05
CA ASN A 264 17.85 -11.79 8.80
C ASN A 264 16.45 -12.42 8.72
N GLU A 265 16.29 -13.66 9.16
CA GLU A 265 15.02 -14.38 9.20
C GLU A 265 14.00 -13.65 10.08
N ALA A 266 14.42 -13.13 11.23
CA ALA A 266 13.55 -12.30 12.08
C ALA A 266 13.10 -11.02 11.35
N GLN A 267 13.96 -10.42 10.52
CA GLN A 267 13.61 -9.24 9.72
C GLN A 267 12.71 -9.59 8.53
N TRP A 268 12.96 -10.69 7.84
CA TRP A 268 12.13 -11.14 6.71
C TRP A 268 10.73 -11.54 7.16
N LEU A 269 10.59 -12.24 8.29
CA LEU A 269 9.29 -12.65 8.83
C LEU A 269 8.37 -11.47 9.15
N GLN A 270 8.94 -10.31 9.46
CA GLN A 270 8.21 -9.07 9.75
C GLN A 270 7.72 -8.33 8.48
N ARG A 271 8.04 -8.83 7.29
CA ARG A 271 7.87 -8.09 6.04
C ARG A 271 7.35 -8.94 4.91
N GLN A 272 6.64 -8.30 4.00
CA GLN A 272 6.24 -8.87 2.71
C GLN A 272 6.08 -7.72 1.72
N TYR A 273 6.84 -7.74 0.64
CA TYR A 273 6.75 -6.70 -0.38
C TYR A 273 6.54 -7.33 -1.74
N ALA A 274 5.42 -7.01 -2.36
CA ALA A 274 5.19 -7.39 -3.74
C ALA A 274 5.96 -6.44 -4.66
N VAL A 275 6.76 -7.02 -5.56
CA VAL A 275 7.29 -6.39 -6.76
C VAL A 275 6.25 -6.55 -7.84
N THR A 276 5.04 -6.04 -7.60
CA THR A 276 4.03 -6.07 -8.65
C THR A 276 4.57 -5.26 -9.82
N GLY A 277 4.50 -5.81 -11.04
CA GLY A 277 4.55 -4.98 -12.24
C GLY A 277 3.34 -4.02 -12.35
N GLU A 278 2.42 -4.01 -11.38
CA GLU A 278 1.26 -3.12 -11.31
C GLU A 278 1.64 -1.75 -10.71
N PRO A 279 1.20 -0.65 -11.33
CA PRO A 279 1.34 0.66 -10.74
C PRO A 279 0.38 0.84 -9.55
N VAL A 280 0.72 1.72 -8.61
CA VAL A 280 -0.09 2.07 -7.45
C VAL A 280 -0.74 3.44 -7.68
N ALA A 281 -2.07 3.48 -7.78
CA ALA A 281 -2.83 4.73 -7.85
C ALA A 281 -2.90 5.41 -6.47
N ASN A 282 -2.79 6.74 -6.45
CA ASN A 282 -3.04 7.56 -5.28
C ASN A 282 -3.97 8.71 -5.67
N ALA A 283 -5.22 8.65 -5.24
CA ALA A 283 -6.24 9.65 -5.51
C ALA A 283 -6.43 10.57 -4.31
N ARG A 284 -6.26 11.88 -4.51
CA ARG A 284 -6.52 12.89 -3.47
C ARG A 284 -7.01 14.21 -4.07
N LEU A 285 -7.19 15.20 -3.21
CA LEU A 285 -7.40 16.59 -3.60
C LEU A 285 -6.08 17.35 -3.49
N LEU A 286 -5.82 18.27 -4.42
CA LEU A 286 -4.54 18.99 -4.50
C LEU A 286 -4.19 19.74 -3.21
N ASN A 287 -5.19 20.27 -2.49
CA ASN A 287 -5.05 21.01 -1.24
C ASN A 287 -5.46 20.17 0.00
N SER A 288 -5.63 18.85 -0.16
CA SER A 288 -6.13 17.92 0.87
C SER A 288 -7.50 18.28 1.47
N ARG A 289 -8.23 19.23 0.89
CA ARG A 289 -9.47 19.75 1.47
C ARG A 289 -10.69 18.94 1.03
N ARG A 290 -11.11 17.97 1.85
CA ARG A 290 -12.27 17.11 1.53
C ARG A 290 -13.61 17.85 1.48
N THR A 291 -13.75 18.96 2.20
CA THR A 291 -14.99 19.76 2.24
C THR A 291 -14.79 21.06 1.49
N VAL A 292 -15.58 21.32 0.45
CA VAL A 292 -15.44 22.49 -0.44
C VAL A 292 -16.74 23.29 -0.48
N GLY A 293 -16.61 24.57 -0.83
CA GLY A 293 -17.75 25.46 -1.04
C GLY A 293 -18.57 25.06 -2.27
N LEU A 294 -19.85 25.44 -2.25
CA LEU A 294 -20.72 25.32 -3.43
C LEU A 294 -20.17 26.19 -4.57
N GLY A 295 -20.07 25.63 -5.78
CA GLY A 295 -19.50 26.33 -6.94
C GLY A 295 -17.99 26.55 -6.92
N GLU A 296 -17.26 26.05 -5.92
CA GLU A 296 -15.79 26.15 -5.86
C GLU A 296 -15.12 25.32 -6.97
N ASN A 297 -14.00 25.80 -7.49
CA ASN A 297 -13.15 25.01 -8.38
C ASN A 297 -12.30 24.01 -7.58
N VAL A 298 -12.53 22.72 -7.81
CA VAL A 298 -11.86 21.60 -7.14
C VAL A 298 -10.85 20.98 -8.08
N VAL A 299 -9.67 20.61 -7.57
CA VAL A 299 -8.61 19.93 -8.33
C VAL A 299 -8.33 18.57 -7.69
N LEU A 300 -8.56 17.49 -8.45
CA LEU A 300 -8.12 16.16 -8.06
C LEU A 300 -6.62 16.04 -8.34
N ASP A 301 -5.89 15.24 -7.56
CA ASP A 301 -4.45 15.06 -7.72
C ASP A 301 -4.08 13.58 -7.68
N GLY A 302 -3.51 13.10 -8.79
CA GLY A 302 -3.00 11.75 -8.97
C GLY A 302 -1.48 11.67 -8.90
N THR A 303 -0.76 12.79 -8.74
CA THR A 303 0.71 12.87 -8.92
C THR A 303 1.53 12.08 -7.90
N GLN A 304 0.92 11.57 -6.83
CA GLN A 304 1.54 10.64 -5.89
C GLN A 304 1.36 9.16 -6.25
N SER A 305 0.75 8.88 -7.41
CA SER A 305 0.73 7.54 -7.99
C SER A 305 2.15 7.17 -8.43
N ARG A 306 2.51 5.88 -8.36
CA ARG A 306 3.86 5.41 -8.67
C ARG A 306 3.82 4.09 -9.42
N ASP A 307 4.80 3.87 -10.27
CA ASP A 307 5.12 2.56 -10.82
C ASP A 307 6.32 1.98 -10.04
N PRO A 308 6.25 0.74 -9.52
CA PRO A 308 7.37 0.11 -8.82
C PRO A 308 8.65 0.00 -9.66
N ASN A 309 8.52 -0.08 -10.99
CA ASN A 309 9.63 -0.23 -11.93
C ASN A 309 10.03 1.10 -12.57
N GLY A 310 9.49 2.23 -12.10
CA GLY A 310 9.79 3.56 -12.61
C GLY A 310 9.21 3.87 -13.99
N ALA A 311 8.27 3.06 -14.49
CA ALA A 311 7.61 3.32 -15.76
C ALA A 311 6.74 4.60 -15.71
N SER A 312 6.55 5.23 -16.87
CA SER A 312 5.65 6.38 -17.00
C SER A 312 4.19 5.97 -16.82
N LEU A 313 3.42 6.77 -16.09
CA LEU A 313 2.01 6.48 -15.79
C LEU A 313 1.04 7.20 -16.74
N THR A 314 -0.01 6.48 -17.11
CA THR A 314 -1.26 7.00 -17.67
C THR A 314 -2.31 7.08 -16.57
N TYR A 315 -3.27 8.01 -16.68
CA TYR A 315 -4.29 8.26 -15.65
C TYR A 315 -5.68 8.11 -16.26
N GLN A 316 -6.63 7.62 -15.46
CA GLN A 316 -8.05 7.62 -15.79
C GLN A 316 -8.88 7.89 -14.53
N TRP A 317 -9.49 9.07 -14.49
CA TRP A 317 -10.46 9.46 -13.47
C TRP A 317 -11.88 9.09 -13.91
N THR A 318 -12.68 8.61 -12.96
CA THR A 318 -14.10 8.29 -13.14
C THR A 318 -14.89 8.78 -11.95
N GLN A 319 -15.96 9.55 -12.19
CA GLN A 319 -16.91 9.87 -11.13
C GLN A 319 -17.76 8.63 -10.79
N THR A 320 -17.96 8.37 -9.51
CA THR A 320 -18.60 7.15 -8.98
C THR A 320 -19.87 7.44 -8.17
N SER A 321 -20.07 8.67 -7.70
CA SER A 321 -21.29 9.07 -6.98
C SER A 321 -21.49 10.60 -6.98
N GLY A 322 -22.71 11.02 -6.62
CA GLY A 322 -23.13 12.43 -6.55
C GLY A 322 -23.57 12.99 -7.90
N ALA A 323 -23.91 14.28 -7.94
CA ALA A 323 -24.32 14.99 -9.15
C ALA A 323 -23.18 15.04 -10.17
N ASP A 324 -23.51 14.81 -11.43
CA ASP A 324 -22.52 14.78 -12.51
C ASP A 324 -21.77 16.11 -12.64
N VAL A 325 -20.44 16.03 -12.62
CA VAL A 325 -19.55 17.17 -12.87
C VAL A 325 -18.71 16.93 -14.13
N VAL A 326 -18.33 18.02 -14.78
CA VAL A 326 -17.44 17.95 -15.95
C VAL A 326 -15.99 18.10 -15.48
N LEU A 327 -15.19 17.03 -15.59
CA LEU A 327 -13.75 17.09 -15.40
C LEU A 327 -13.09 17.80 -16.60
N SER A 328 -12.11 18.68 -16.33
CA SER A 328 -11.38 19.39 -17.38
C SER A 328 -10.65 18.45 -18.34
N ASN A 329 -10.06 17.37 -17.82
CA ASN A 329 -9.54 16.25 -18.60
C ASN A 329 -9.40 15.00 -17.72
N ALA A 330 -10.27 14.01 -17.90
CA ALA A 330 -10.27 12.78 -17.09
C ALA A 330 -8.97 11.95 -17.18
N THR A 331 -8.09 12.20 -18.15
CA THR A 331 -6.79 11.49 -18.29
C THR A 331 -5.59 12.30 -17.80
N ALA A 332 -5.80 13.51 -17.28
CA ALA A 332 -4.74 14.31 -16.69
C ALA A 332 -4.37 13.81 -15.28
N ALA A 333 -3.13 14.03 -14.85
CA ALA A 333 -2.72 13.77 -13.48
C ALA A 333 -3.43 14.69 -12.46
N ARG A 334 -3.87 15.89 -12.91
CA ARG A 334 -4.57 16.89 -12.09
C ARG A 334 -5.78 17.49 -12.82
N PRO A 335 -6.90 16.75 -13.00
CA PRO A 335 -8.12 17.35 -13.53
C PRO A 335 -8.76 18.27 -12.51
N SER A 336 -9.56 19.20 -13.01
CA SER A 336 -10.37 20.11 -12.20
C SER A 336 -11.84 20.05 -12.58
N PHE A 337 -12.73 20.41 -11.66
CA PHE A 337 -14.16 20.57 -11.90
C PHE A 337 -14.75 21.65 -11.00
N THR A 338 -15.94 22.14 -11.35
CA THR A 338 -16.71 23.05 -10.50
C THR A 338 -17.67 22.28 -9.62
N SER A 339 -17.57 22.49 -8.29
CA SER A 339 -18.45 21.89 -7.28
C SER A 339 -19.93 22.23 -7.55
N PRO A 340 -20.88 21.30 -7.27
CA PRO A 340 -22.31 21.55 -7.39
C PRO A 340 -22.80 22.76 -6.58
N LYS A 341 -24.01 23.22 -6.91
CA LYS A 341 -24.72 24.28 -6.17
C LYS A 341 -25.58 23.78 -5.02
N SER A 342 -25.56 22.47 -4.77
CA SER A 342 -26.27 21.78 -3.68
C SER A 342 -25.29 21.06 -2.78
N SER A 343 -25.62 20.95 -1.49
CA SER A 343 -24.79 20.19 -0.55
C SER A 343 -24.91 18.68 -0.82
N GLU A 344 -23.79 18.02 -1.08
CA GLU A 344 -23.72 16.59 -1.36
C GLU A 344 -22.29 16.04 -1.28
N THR A 345 -22.14 14.71 -1.36
CA THR A 345 -20.83 14.06 -1.45
C THR A 345 -20.63 13.47 -2.85
N LEU A 346 -19.62 13.95 -3.55
CA LEU A 346 -19.12 13.41 -4.81
C LEU A 346 -18.08 12.34 -4.54
N GLY A 347 -18.09 11.28 -5.35
CA GLY A 347 -17.08 10.21 -5.30
C GLY A 347 -16.33 10.13 -6.61
N PHE A 348 -15.01 9.95 -6.56
CA PHE A 348 -14.15 9.75 -7.72
C PHE A 348 -13.23 8.55 -7.51
N SER A 349 -12.86 7.91 -8.62
CA SER A 349 -11.91 6.81 -8.68
C SER A 349 -10.82 7.11 -9.69
N LEU A 350 -9.56 6.84 -9.34
CA LEU A 350 -8.39 6.89 -10.21
C LEU A 350 -7.88 5.48 -10.47
N VAL A 351 -7.66 5.15 -11.74
CA VAL A 351 -6.84 4.03 -12.16
C VAL A 351 -5.62 4.57 -12.90
N VAL A 352 -4.43 4.07 -12.59
CA VAL A 352 -3.22 4.36 -13.36
C VAL A 352 -2.74 3.12 -14.11
N GLY A 353 -2.11 3.31 -15.27
CA GLY A 353 -1.54 2.22 -16.05
C GLY A 353 -0.13 2.54 -16.52
N ASN A 354 0.73 1.53 -16.64
CA ASN A 354 2.13 1.69 -17.06
C ASN A 354 2.41 1.20 -18.49
N GLY A 355 1.36 0.91 -19.26
CA GLY A 355 1.43 0.35 -20.61
C GLY A 355 1.30 -1.18 -20.67
N ASN A 356 1.57 -1.88 -19.56
CA ASN A 356 1.46 -3.34 -19.45
C ASN A 356 0.31 -3.75 -18.54
N THR A 357 0.21 -3.12 -17.37
CA THR A 357 -0.75 -3.44 -16.32
C THR A 357 -1.48 -2.17 -15.87
N ARG A 358 -2.51 -2.35 -15.02
CA ARG A 358 -3.30 -1.27 -14.42
C ARG A 358 -3.37 -1.47 -12.92
N SER A 359 -3.42 -0.37 -12.19
CA SER A 359 -3.60 -0.38 -10.75
C SER A 359 -4.99 -0.87 -10.36
N THR A 360 -5.12 -1.34 -9.11
CA THR A 360 -6.43 -1.29 -8.44
C THR A 360 -6.92 0.17 -8.33
N PRO A 361 -8.25 0.43 -8.30
CA PRO A 361 -8.75 1.79 -8.28
C PRO A 361 -8.58 2.48 -6.92
N ALA A 362 -7.96 3.66 -6.90
CA ALA A 362 -7.87 4.52 -5.71
C ALA A 362 -9.06 5.48 -5.66
N LYS A 363 -9.72 5.62 -4.50
CA LYS A 363 -10.94 6.43 -4.34
C LYS A 363 -10.68 7.73 -3.59
N VAL A 364 -11.39 8.80 -3.96
CA VAL A 364 -11.43 10.08 -3.24
C VAL A 364 -12.85 10.62 -3.22
N THR A 365 -13.23 11.25 -2.12
CA THR A 365 -14.55 11.88 -1.95
C THR A 365 -14.41 13.39 -1.74
N VAL A 366 -15.39 14.15 -2.25
CA VAL A 366 -15.50 15.59 -2.10
C VAL A 366 -16.86 15.93 -1.52
N VAL A 367 -16.89 16.59 -0.37
CA VAL A 367 -18.12 17.05 0.28
C VAL A 367 -18.35 18.50 -0.13
N ALA A 368 -19.30 18.73 -1.03
CA ALA A 368 -19.77 20.06 -1.37
C ALA A 368 -20.75 20.53 -0.29
N THR A 369 -20.55 21.70 0.29
CA THR A 369 -21.46 22.27 1.30
C THR A 369 -21.42 23.79 1.31
N ASN A 370 -22.41 24.42 1.95
CA ASN A 370 -22.33 25.82 2.30
C ASN A 370 -21.28 26.01 3.41
N LEU A 371 -20.35 26.93 3.18
CA LEU A 371 -19.32 27.30 4.15
C LEU A 371 -19.65 28.67 4.72
N GLU A 372 -19.60 28.79 6.03
CA GLU A 372 -19.93 30.00 6.76
C GLU A 372 -18.75 30.46 7.61
N ASN A 373 -18.58 31.78 7.74
CA ASN A 373 -17.60 32.34 8.66
C ASN A 373 -18.11 32.17 10.10
N VAL A 374 -17.59 31.17 10.79
CA VAL A 374 -17.94 30.85 12.19
C VAL A 374 -17.13 31.66 13.20
N ALA A 375 -16.15 32.47 12.77
CA ALA A 375 -15.32 33.27 13.69
C ALA A 375 -16.17 34.19 14.57
N ARG A 376 -17.20 34.81 13.99
CA ARG A 376 -18.11 35.74 14.69
C ARG A 376 -18.93 35.10 15.82
N ASN A 377 -19.03 33.77 15.81
CA ASN A 377 -19.72 33.00 16.85
C ASN A 377 -18.79 32.58 17.99
N ALA A 378 -17.49 32.92 17.92
CA ALA A 378 -16.52 32.62 18.96
C ALA A 378 -16.46 33.73 20.02
N THR A 379 -15.99 33.37 21.21
CA THR A 379 -15.43 34.32 22.17
C THR A 379 -13.93 34.45 21.92
N ALA A 380 -13.43 35.68 21.76
CA ALA A 380 -12.00 35.93 21.61
C ALA A 380 -11.34 36.33 22.93
N THR A 381 -10.10 35.89 23.10
CA THR A 381 -9.19 36.34 24.17
C THR A 381 -7.79 36.50 23.59
N ALA A 382 -7.02 37.45 24.09
CA ALA A 382 -5.66 37.69 23.62
C ALA A 382 -4.67 37.75 24.79
N SER A 383 -3.39 37.47 24.51
CA SER A 383 -2.33 37.63 25.51
C SER A 383 -2.11 39.08 25.95
N SER A 384 -2.44 40.03 25.07
CA SER A 384 -2.36 41.48 25.32
C SER A 384 -3.33 42.20 24.37
N GLN A 385 -3.92 43.30 24.82
CA GLN A 385 -4.81 44.14 24.02
C GLN A 385 -4.80 45.59 24.51
N ASN A 386 -4.97 46.55 23.61
CA ASN A 386 -5.06 47.97 23.95
C ASN A 386 -6.52 48.39 24.18
N SER A 387 -7.01 48.17 25.41
CA SER A 387 -8.39 48.51 25.80
C SER A 387 -8.68 50.01 25.74
N ASP A 388 -7.72 50.86 26.11
CA ASP A 388 -7.89 52.32 26.11
C ASP A 388 -8.07 52.88 24.70
N GLY A 389 -7.42 52.24 23.72
CA GLY A 389 -7.57 52.54 22.29
C GLY A 389 -8.72 51.79 21.59
N GLY A 390 -9.50 50.98 22.32
CA GLY A 390 -10.58 50.17 21.75
C GLY A 390 -10.14 49.01 20.85
N GLN A 391 -8.85 48.64 20.87
CA GLN A 391 -8.24 47.60 20.04
C GLN A 391 -8.24 46.24 20.76
N THR A 392 -9.43 45.74 21.11
CA THR A 392 -9.61 44.53 21.92
C THR A 392 -9.61 43.26 21.07
N ALA A 393 -9.46 42.09 21.69
CA ALA A 393 -9.44 40.80 20.99
C ALA A 393 -10.70 40.56 20.14
N GLU A 394 -11.86 41.05 20.59
CA GLU A 394 -13.14 40.92 19.89
C GLU A 394 -13.17 41.67 18.56
N LYS A 395 -12.30 42.67 18.37
CA LYS A 395 -12.20 43.42 17.12
C LYS A 395 -11.65 42.60 15.97
N ALA A 396 -10.89 41.55 16.26
CA ALA A 396 -10.42 40.64 15.24
C ALA A 396 -11.54 39.80 14.58
N LEU A 397 -12.77 39.81 15.11
CA LEU A 397 -13.89 39.01 14.56
C LEU A 397 -15.17 39.85 14.42
N ASP A 398 -15.05 41.16 14.29
CA ASP A 398 -16.22 42.05 14.20
C ASP A 398 -16.74 42.20 12.76
N GLY A 399 -16.00 41.67 11.78
CA GLY A 399 -16.36 41.68 10.38
C GLY A 399 -15.90 42.90 9.60
N ILE A 400 -15.08 43.76 10.20
CA ILE A 400 -14.58 44.98 9.59
C ILE A 400 -13.07 44.82 9.34
N ILE A 401 -12.71 44.61 8.07
CA ILE A 401 -11.30 44.53 7.64
C ILE A 401 -10.74 45.96 7.50
N ASP A 402 -10.49 46.61 8.64
CA ASP A 402 -9.86 47.93 8.76
C ASP A 402 -9.12 48.04 10.11
N GLY A 403 -8.19 48.98 10.23
CA GLY A 403 -7.37 49.18 11.42
C GLY A 403 -6.49 50.41 11.24
N TYR A 404 -5.60 50.72 12.19
CA TYR A 404 -4.68 51.85 12.02
C TYR A 404 -3.85 51.69 10.72
N PRO A 405 -3.73 52.74 9.87
CA PRO A 405 -4.05 54.15 10.12
C PRO A 405 -5.49 54.59 9.79
N GLY A 406 -6.36 53.67 9.35
CA GLY A 406 -7.80 53.88 9.21
C GLY A 406 -8.52 53.87 10.57
N THR A 407 -9.56 53.05 10.71
CA THR A 407 -10.37 53.00 11.93
C THR A 407 -9.70 52.13 12.99
N ALA A 408 -8.81 52.70 13.80
CA ALA A 408 -8.04 51.94 14.79
C ALA A 408 -8.89 51.13 15.81
N THR A 409 -10.17 51.45 16.01
CA THR A 409 -11.06 50.70 16.93
C THR A 409 -11.71 49.45 16.33
N THR A 410 -11.32 49.05 15.11
CA THR A 410 -11.83 47.85 14.41
C THR A 410 -10.76 46.78 14.23
N GLU A 411 -9.61 46.90 14.89
CA GLU A 411 -8.55 45.89 14.87
C GLU A 411 -8.25 45.39 16.29
N TRP A 412 -7.74 44.16 16.41
CA TRP A 412 -7.05 43.76 17.63
C TRP A 412 -5.60 44.23 17.55
N ALA A 413 -5.09 44.88 18.60
CA ALA A 413 -3.68 45.23 18.71
C ALA A 413 -3.19 45.03 20.15
N THR A 414 -2.00 44.45 20.28
CA THR A 414 -1.30 44.30 21.56
C THR A 414 -0.75 45.63 22.08
N VAL A 415 -0.40 45.69 23.37
CA VAL A 415 0.42 46.77 23.95
C VAL A 415 1.87 46.29 24.05
N GLY A 416 2.72 46.73 23.13
CA GLY A 416 4.14 46.36 23.07
C GLY A 416 4.42 44.91 22.65
N GLY A 417 3.40 44.16 22.23
CA GLY A 417 3.52 42.74 21.90
C GLY A 417 4.20 42.50 20.55
N LYS A 418 4.97 41.40 20.47
CA LYS A 418 5.67 40.92 19.27
C LYS A 418 5.48 39.40 19.12
N ALA A 419 6.53 38.67 18.73
CA ALA A 419 6.57 37.21 18.80
C ALA A 419 6.19 36.70 20.21
N GLY A 420 5.40 35.64 20.27
CA GLY A 420 4.78 35.11 21.48
C GLY A 420 3.40 35.68 21.78
N SER A 421 2.95 36.73 21.09
CA SER A 421 1.58 37.24 21.23
C SER A 421 0.57 36.24 20.68
N THR A 422 -0.59 36.13 21.33
CA THR A 422 -1.61 35.15 20.96
C THR A 422 -3.02 35.74 20.92
N LEU A 423 -3.84 35.16 20.04
CA LEU A 423 -5.28 35.38 19.94
C LEU A 423 -5.98 34.02 19.90
N ARG A 424 -6.90 33.78 20.84
CA ARG A 424 -7.67 32.53 20.95
C ARG A 424 -9.13 32.80 20.66
N LEU A 425 -9.70 32.05 19.72
CA LEU A 425 -11.13 31.93 19.48
C LEU A 425 -11.64 30.66 20.17
N THR A 426 -12.73 30.77 20.92
CA THR A 426 -13.39 29.65 21.61
C THR A 426 -14.87 29.60 21.25
N TRP A 427 -15.35 28.45 20.77
CA TRP A 427 -16.76 28.24 20.44
C TRP A 427 -17.49 27.46 21.54
N ALA A 428 -18.76 27.78 21.77
CA ALA A 428 -19.61 27.05 22.69
C ALA A 428 -19.84 25.59 22.26
N GLN A 429 -19.93 25.35 20.94
CA GLN A 429 -20.01 24.02 20.33
C GLN A 429 -18.84 23.80 19.37
N PRO A 430 -18.35 22.56 19.22
CA PRO A 430 -17.29 22.26 18.25
C PRO A 430 -17.70 22.67 16.83
N GLN A 431 -16.79 23.32 16.11
CA GLN A 431 -16.96 23.72 14.72
C GLN A 431 -16.13 22.82 13.81
N SER A 432 -16.67 22.44 12.64
CA SER A 432 -15.91 21.76 11.59
C SER A 432 -15.36 22.80 10.62
N ILE A 433 -14.08 23.14 10.76
CA ILE A 433 -13.43 24.24 10.02
C ILE A 433 -12.37 23.70 9.06
N SER A 434 -12.22 24.32 7.90
CA SER A 434 -11.26 23.88 6.86
C SER A 434 -10.43 25.01 6.26
N GLU A 435 -10.69 26.24 6.70
CA GLU A 435 -10.16 27.43 6.05
C GLU A 435 -10.15 28.60 7.04
N VAL A 436 -9.05 29.35 7.05
CA VAL A 436 -8.87 30.56 7.86
C VAL A 436 -8.31 31.66 6.97
N TYR A 437 -8.85 32.86 7.07
CA TYR A 437 -8.26 34.07 6.52
C TYR A 437 -7.70 34.91 7.66
N LEU A 438 -6.44 35.30 7.54
CA LEU A 438 -5.81 36.27 8.45
C LEU A 438 -5.54 37.56 7.70
N TYR A 439 -5.96 38.66 8.31
CA TYR A 439 -5.73 40.01 7.82
C TYR A 439 -4.81 40.71 8.81
N ASP A 440 -3.58 40.99 8.39
CA ASP A 440 -2.66 41.77 9.21
C ASP A 440 -3.22 43.18 9.45
N ARG A 441 -2.63 43.90 10.41
CA ARG A 441 -2.96 45.31 10.60
C ARG A 441 -2.57 46.09 9.33
N PRO A 442 -3.39 47.04 8.85
CA PRO A 442 -3.15 47.75 7.59
C PRO A 442 -2.13 48.89 7.74
N ASN A 443 -1.09 48.70 8.57
CA ASN A 443 0.04 49.60 8.70
C ASN A 443 1.34 48.86 8.41
N VAL A 444 2.29 49.57 7.80
CA VAL A 444 3.52 48.94 7.30
C VAL A 444 4.55 48.61 8.38
N ASP A 445 4.35 49.07 9.61
CA ASP A 445 5.30 48.90 10.70
C ASP A 445 5.08 47.58 11.46
N ASP A 446 3.82 47.19 11.71
CA ASP A 446 3.42 46.14 12.64
C ASP A 446 3.15 44.77 12.00
N GLN A 447 3.98 44.36 11.03
CA GLN A 447 3.76 43.13 10.25
C GLN A 447 4.01 41.83 11.03
N VAL A 448 3.08 40.88 10.92
CA VAL A 448 3.32 39.47 11.23
C VAL A 448 4.09 38.78 10.10
N THR A 449 5.26 38.24 10.40
CA THR A 449 6.10 37.52 9.42
C THR A 449 6.05 36.00 9.57
N GLY A 450 5.40 35.50 10.62
CA GLY A 450 5.15 34.08 10.82
C GLY A 450 4.29 33.81 12.04
N GLY A 451 3.56 32.70 12.00
CA GLY A 451 2.74 32.25 13.12
C GLY A 451 2.35 30.78 13.06
N ILE A 452 1.53 30.37 14.03
CA ILE A 452 0.98 29.02 14.14
C ILE A 452 -0.50 29.14 14.48
N LEU A 453 -1.35 28.41 13.76
CA LEU A 453 -2.72 28.11 14.16
C LEU A 453 -2.71 26.77 14.91
N GLN A 454 -3.02 26.78 16.20
CA GLN A 454 -3.09 25.60 17.05
C GLN A 454 -4.55 25.26 17.39
N PHE A 455 -4.89 23.98 17.25
CA PHE A 455 -6.22 23.43 17.52
C PHE A 455 -6.24 22.79 18.91
N ASP A 456 -7.44 22.62 19.49
CA ASP A 456 -7.62 21.97 20.81
C ASP A 456 -7.09 20.53 20.90
N ASN A 457 -7.04 19.80 19.78
CA ASN A 457 -6.43 18.48 19.70
C ASN A 457 -4.89 18.49 19.64
N GLY A 458 -4.25 19.66 19.75
CA GLY A 458 -2.80 19.84 19.72
C GLY A 458 -2.18 19.88 18.32
N SER A 459 -2.96 19.66 17.25
CA SER A 459 -2.45 19.82 15.88
C SER A 459 -2.21 21.30 15.55
N ASN A 460 -1.26 21.55 14.65
CA ASN A 460 -0.81 22.89 14.28
C ASN A 460 -0.80 23.08 12.75
N ILE A 461 -1.06 24.30 12.29
CA ILE A 461 -0.85 24.75 10.91
C ILE A 461 0.10 25.94 10.94
N THR A 462 1.18 25.89 10.16
CA THR A 462 2.11 27.01 10.02
C THR A 462 1.49 28.13 9.21
N VAL A 463 1.65 29.35 9.70
CA VAL A 463 1.26 30.59 9.03
C VAL A 463 2.53 31.27 8.55
N HIS A 464 2.61 31.55 7.25
CA HIS A 464 3.71 32.31 6.66
C HIS A 464 3.50 33.82 6.84
N VAL A 465 4.37 34.64 6.26
CA VAL A 465 4.24 36.09 6.27
C VAL A 465 2.85 36.54 5.84
N LEU A 466 2.24 37.43 6.62
CA LEU A 466 0.98 38.04 6.27
C LEU A 466 1.23 39.26 5.37
N ASP A 467 0.31 39.55 4.46
CA ASP A 467 0.32 40.78 3.67
C ASP A 467 0.33 42.03 4.56
N ASN A 468 1.34 42.88 4.38
CA ASN A 468 1.60 44.06 5.22
C ASN A 468 0.60 45.22 5.02
N TYR A 469 -0.40 45.06 4.14
CA TYR A 469 -1.44 46.05 3.87
C TYR A 469 -2.82 45.54 4.29
N GLY A 470 -2.87 44.49 5.11
CA GLY A 470 -4.12 43.91 5.61
C GLY A 470 -4.93 43.21 4.53
N ARG A 471 -4.31 42.71 3.46
CA ARG A 471 -5.01 41.87 2.48
C ARG A 471 -5.22 40.45 3.01
N PRO A 472 -6.23 39.72 2.50
CA PRO A 472 -6.53 38.37 2.95
C PRO A 472 -5.34 37.41 2.73
N ASN A 473 -4.92 36.73 3.79
CA ASN A 473 -3.99 35.61 3.73
C ASN A 473 -4.77 34.33 3.98
N ARG A 474 -5.04 33.59 2.90
CA ARG A 474 -5.87 32.39 2.92
C ARG A 474 -5.05 31.16 3.33
N ILE A 475 -5.51 30.46 4.35
CA ILE A 475 -4.88 29.25 4.89
C ILE A 475 -5.91 28.11 4.80
N GLN A 476 -5.63 27.12 3.96
CA GLN A 476 -6.50 25.95 3.77
C GLN A 476 -5.88 24.69 4.38
N PHE A 477 -6.71 23.82 4.94
CA PHE A 477 -6.27 22.58 5.58
C PHE A 477 -7.37 21.50 5.54
N GLU A 478 -7.02 20.24 5.86
CA GLU A 478 -8.02 19.18 6.05
C GLU A 478 -9.01 19.57 7.15
N ALA A 479 -10.30 19.33 6.95
CA ALA A 479 -11.33 19.73 7.90
C ALA A 479 -11.03 19.20 9.32
N LYS A 480 -11.07 20.10 10.30
CA LYS A 480 -10.83 19.81 11.73
C LYS A 480 -12.06 20.18 12.52
N THR A 481 -12.52 19.26 13.37
CA THR A 481 -13.54 19.56 14.39
C THR A 481 -12.84 20.08 15.63
N THR A 482 -13.13 21.31 16.05
CA THR A 482 -12.45 21.96 17.18
C THR A 482 -13.36 22.89 17.96
N ARG A 483 -13.15 23.01 19.27
CA ARG A 483 -13.77 24.01 20.14
C ARG A 483 -12.92 25.26 20.30
N SER A 484 -11.64 25.24 19.90
CA SER A 484 -10.79 26.42 20.00
C SER A 484 -9.70 26.48 18.95
N LEU A 485 -9.44 27.68 18.46
CA LEU A 485 -8.35 28.00 17.55
C LEU A 485 -7.46 29.06 18.20
N LEU A 486 -6.18 28.75 18.40
CA LEU A 486 -5.19 29.68 18.94
C LEU A 486 -4.25 30.11 17.82
N PHE A 487 -4.26 31.39 17.48
CA PHE A 487 -3.22 32.00 16.67
C PHE A 487 -2.06 32.45 17.55
N ILE A 488 -0.86 31.97 17.25
CA ILE A 488 0.39 32.31 17.94
C ILE A 488 1.29 33.01 16.95
N VAL A 489 1.65 34.26 17.22
CA VAL A 489 2.65 35.00 16.43
C VAL A 489 4.03 34.45 16.76
N THR A 490 4.77 33.94 15.79
CA THR A 490 6.13 33.40 16.00
C THR A 490 7.21 34.39 15.57
N SER A 491 6.92 35.29 14.64
CA SER A 491 7.86 36.34 14.21
C SER A 491 7.12 37.56 13.66
N VAL A 492 7.77 38.72 13.75
CA VAL A 492 7.27 40.02 13.27
C VAL A 492 8.38 40.77 12.53
N SER A 493 8.05 41.85 11.83
CA SER A 493 9.06 42.69 11.20
C SER A 493 9.86 43.50 12.24
N PRO A 494 11.07 44.01 11.90
CA PRO A 494 11.89 44.78 12.85
C PRO A 494 11.21 46.08 13.34
N SER A 495 10.34 46.68 12.53
CA SER A 495 9.60 47.90 12.84
C SER A 495 8.44 47.68 13.81
N THR A 496 8.02 46.43 14.02
CA THR A 496 6.81 46.12 14.81
C THR A 496 6.95 46.58 16.25
N ARG A 497 5.96 47.33 16.71
CA ARG A 497 5.75 47.80 18.08
C ARG A 497 4.56 47.10 18.74
N ASN A 498 3.47 46.88 18.00
CA ASN A 498 2.23 46.32 18.49
C ASN A 498 1.67 45.34 17.46
N VAL A 499 2.00 44.06 17.58
CA VAL A 499 1.41 43.05 16.69
C VAL A 499 -0.10 42.95 16.92
N GLY A 500 -0.84 42.55 15.89
CA GLY A 500 -2.28 42.36 15.96
C GLY A 500 -2.85 41.84 14.64
N LEU A 501 -4.17 41.93 14.47
CA LEU A 501 -4.87 41.57 13.24
C LEU A 501 -6.01 42.57 13.01
N ALA A 502 -6.24 42.93 11.74
CA ALA A 502 -7.46 43.63 11.35
C ALA A 502 -8.67 42.70 11.48
N GLU A 503 -8.55 41.46 11.02
CA GLU A 503 -9.64 40.47 11.05
C GLU A 503 -9.07 39.04 11.01
N ILE A 504 -9.82 38.09 11.56
CA ILE A 504 -9.68 36.66 11.35
C ILE A 504 -11.04 36.08 10.97
N GLU A 505 -11.11 35.51 9.77
CA GLU A 505 -12.29 34.75 9.34
C GLU A 505 -11.99 33.26 9.41
N VAL A 506 -12.95 32.47 9.88
CA VAL A 506 -12.80 31.02 10.03
C VAL A 506 -13.99 30.36 9.34
N TYR A 507 -13.75 29.65 8.24
CA TYR A 507 -14.79 29.04 7.43
C TYR A 507 -14.97 27.56 7.76
N GLY A 508 -16.21 27.20 8.10
CA GLY A 508 -16.64 25.85 8.43
C GLY A 508 -17.97 25.48 7.78
N ALA A 509 -18.27 24.18 7.77
CA ALA A 509 -19.58 23.72 7.29
C ALA A 509 -20.68 24.23 8.24
N SER A 510 -21.79 24.74 7.69
CA SER A 510 -22.92 25.21 8.49
C SER A 510 -23.43 24.08 9.40
N SER A 511 -23.50 24.32 10.71
CA SER A 511 -24.24 23.45 11.62
C SER A 511 -25.74 23.70 11.39
N GLY A 512 -26.35 22.83 10.58
CA GLY A 512 -27.80 22.83 10.38
C GLY A 512 -28.58 22.50 11.65
#